data_AF-A0A9P0MLA6-F1
#
_entry.id   AF-A0A9P0MLA6-F1
#
_cell.length_a   1.000
_cell.length_b   1.000
_cell.length_c   1.000
_cell.angle_alpha   90.00
_cell.angle_beta   90.00
_cell.angle_gamma   90.00
#
_symmetry.space_group_name_H-M   'P 1'
#
loop_
_entity.id
_entity.type
_entity.pdbx_description
1 polymer ?
#
loop_
_entity_poly.entity_id
_entity_poly.type
_entity_poly.pdbx_seq_one_letter_code
_entity_poly.pdbx_strand_id
1 'polypeptide(L)'
;MELKGVLLSQPWGMLGDQGLAGRLYVSAQGYNPIDGEIPFGEYIIGGDKFYETYIVTKDQYINTFFKSLTAKELGETAYCEFGNTLPFSVKIMSHKLPGPLLCYPSEEKGNLFHNKNAKIFLTSGVRHAIVVAIHDFSLLLGFRSLEFIIEVLKNVPEFRILIDGTLIDRFLETKDKNDFLKVFKNLLDNLPSQIEYTGKLLNNKLLNSAPSGIGEFHPLKLFEKLVNDNPSDVGIFLPYFLNVVKAWAFRGDDHSRRNSIHVSLWRSTGMLQ
;
A
#
# COMPACT_ATOMS: atom_id res chain seq x y z
N MET A 1 -11.85 -27.50 -7.43
CA MET A 1 -11.02 -26.96 -8.53
C MET A 1 -9.74 -26.45 -7.89
N GLU A 2 -8.59 -26.91 -8.34
CA GLU A 2 -7.30 -26.46 -7.82
C GLU A 2 -6.76 -25.33 -8.70
N LEU A 3 -6.30 -24.24 -8.06
CA LEU A 3 -5.84 -23.01 -8.71
C LEU A 3 -4.35 -22.79 -8.44
N LYS A 4 -3.59 -22.52 -9.50
CA LYS A 4 -2.18 -22.11 -9.42
C LYS A 4 -2.07 -20.65 -9.86
N GLY A 5 -1.87 -19.78 -8.89
CA GLY A 5 -1.69 -18.35 -9.11
C GLY A 5 -0.27 -17.98 -9.56
N VAL A 6 0.01 -16.68 -9.57
CA VAL A 6 1.31 -16.11 -9.98
C VAL A 6 2.00 -15.48 -8.76
N LEU A 7 3.25 -15.86 -8.50
CA LEU A 7 4.09 -15.28 -7.45
C LEU A 7 4.98 -14.19 -8.04
N LEU A 8 4.96 -12.99 -7.46
CA LEU A 8 5.72 -11.84 -7.93
C LEU A 8 6.84 -11.46 -6.95
N SER A 9 8.03 -11.30 -7.51
CA SER A 9 9.15 -10.70 -6.79
C SER A 9 8.94 -9.19 -6.67
N GLN A 10 9.13 -8.68 -5.46
CA GLN A 10 9.01 -7.26 -5.14
C GLN A 10 10.13 -6.87 -4.17
N PRO A 11 10.81 -5.73 -4.34
CA PRO A 11 11.93 -5.34 -3.47
C PRO A 11 11.56 -5.26 -1.97
N TRP A 12 10.30 -4.96 -1.67
CA TRP A 12 9.77 -4.88 -0.29
C TRP A 12 9.25 -6.22 0.26
N GLY A 13 9.28 -7.28 -0.55
CA GLY A 13 8.74 -8.61 -0.24
C GLY A 13 9.53 -9.39 0.81
N MET A 14 8.92 -10.45 1.34
CA MET A 14 9.61 -11.41 2.21
C MET A 14 10.47 -12.38 1.38
N LEU A 15 11.61 -12.79 1.92
CA LEU A 15 12.55 -13.67 1.23
C LEU A 15 11.99 -15.09 1.11
N GLY A 16 12.05 -15.67 -0.10
CA GLY A 16 11.58 -17.03 -0.37
C GLY A 16 10.17 -17.32 0.16
N ASP A 17 10.07 -18.36 0.98
CA ASP A 17 8.84 -18.80 1.64
C ASP A 17 8.71 -18.32 3.10
N GLN A 18 9.52 -17.35 3.53
CA GLN A 18 9.38 -16.72 4.85
C GLN A 18 8.02 -15.99 4.97
N GLY A 19 7.49 -15.51 3.84
CA GLY A 19 6.17 -14.89 3.74
C GLY A 19 5.04 -15.85 3.38
N LEU A 20 3.81 -15.47 3.70
CA LEU A 20 2.63 -16.27 3.36
C LEU A 20 2.45 -16.42 1.85
N ALA A 21 2.79 -15.38 1.07
CA ALA A 21 2.76 -15.43 -0.39
C ALA A 21 3.62 -16.57 -0.94
N GLY A 22 4.87 -16.65 -0.51
CA GLY A 22 5.80 -17.72 -0.90
C GLY A 22 5.34 -19.10 -0.43
N ARG A 23 4.91 -19.25 0.84
CA ARG A 23 4.41 -20.53 1.36
C ARG A 23 3.20 -21.07 0.60
N LEU A 24 2.22 -20.20 0.33
CA LEU A 24 1.01 -20.60 -0.39
C LEU A 24 1.33 -20.97 -1.84
N TYR A 25 2.25 -20.24 -2.48
CA TYR A 25 2.71 -20.60 -3.80
C TYR A 25 3.42 -21.96 -3.82
N VAL A 26 4.41 -22.18 -2.95
CA VAL A 26 5.14 -23.46 -2.83
C VAL A 26 4.17 -24.62 -2.60
N SER A 27 3.22 -24.44 -1.67
CA SER A 27 2.19 -25.43 -1.39
C SER A 27 1.33 -25.74 -2.63
N ALA A 28 0.87 -24.71 -3.35
CA ALA A 28 0.11 -24.86 -4.60
C ALA A 28 0.93 -25.47 -5.75
N GLN A 29 2.26 -25.44 -5.68
CA GLN A 29 3.15 -26.08 -6.65
C GLN A 29 3.58 -27.51 -6.25
N GLY A 30 2.95 -28.11 -5.25
CA GLY A 30 3.31 -29.45 -4.79
C GLY A 30 4.60 -29.47 -3.96
N TYR A 31 4.85 -28.40 -3.20
CA TYR A 31 6.02 -28.22 -2.34
C TYR A 31 7.36 -28.12 -3.08
N ASN A 32 7.32 -27.68 -4.35
CA ASN A 32 8.53 -27.36 -5.08
C ASN A 32 9.21 -26.12 -4.48
N PRO A 33 10.49 -26.19 -4.12
CA PRO A 33 11.19 -25.08 -3.48
C PRO A 33 11.33 -23.89 -4.44
N ILE A 34 11.29 -22.69 -3.85
CA ILE A 34 11.62 -21.43 -4.51
C ILE A 34 12.95 -20.90 -3.98
N ASP A 35 13.57 -19.98 -4.71
CA ASP A 35 14.81 -19.35 -4.27
C ASP A 35 14.60 -18.59 -2.95
N GLY A 36 15.37 -18.96 -1.93
CA GLY A 36 15.31 -18.39 -0.58
C GLY A 36 15.77 -16.95 -0.50
N GLU A 37 16.53 -16.45 -1.48
CA GLU A 37 17.12 -15.11 -1.48
C GLU A 37 16.30 -14.10 -2.31
N ILE A 38 15.30 -14.57 -3.08
CA ILE A 38 14.44 -13.68 -3.85
C ILE A 38 13.34 -13.11 -2.94
N PRO A 39 13.14 -11.77 -2.91
CA PRO A 39 12.06 -11.17 -2.15
C PRO A 39 10.74 -11.29 -2.93
N PHE A 40 9.79 -12.05 -2.38
CA PHE A 40 8.45 -12.24 -2.94
C PHE A 40 7.41 -11.46 -2.13
N GLY A 41 6.68 -10.57 -2.82
CA GLY A 41 5.75 -9.63 -2.20
C GLY A 41 4.27 -9.94 -2.43
N GLU A 42 3.93 -10.52 -3.59
CA GLU A 42 2.54 -10.77 -3.98
C GLU A 42 2.36 -12.18 -4.51
N TYR A 43 1.35 -12.89 -4.01
CA TYR A 43 0.80 -14.09 -4.66
C TYR A 43 -0.61 -13.77 -5.16
N ILE A 44 -0.81 -13.85 -6.48
CA ILE A 44 -2.00 -13.38 -7.17
C ILE A 44 -2.83 -14.55 -7.68
N ILE A 45 -4.11 -14.54 -7.36
CA ILE A 45 -5.14 -15.41 -7.95
C ILE A 45 -6.13 -14.51 -8.68
N GLY A 46 -6.22 -14.60 -10.00
CA GLY A 46 -7.06 -13.72 -10.81
C GLY A 46 -6.91 -13.93 -12.31
N GLY A 47 -7.62 -13.10 -13.07
CA GLY A 47 -7.67 -13.11 -14.53
C GLY A 47 -7.05 -11.88 -15.18
N ASP A 48 -6.23 -11.11 -14.45
CA ASP A 48 -5.54 -9.96 -15.03
C ASP A 48 -4.63 -10.43 -16.17
N LYS A 49 -4.58 -9.66 -17.28
CA LYS A 49 -3.81 -9.99 -18.49
C LYS A 49 -2.35 -10.34 -18.19
N PHE A 50 -1.77 -9.77 -17.15
CA PHE A 50 -0.38 -10.01 -16.77
C PHE A 50 -0.20 -11.17 -15.79
N TYR A 51 -1.25 -11.55 -15.05
CA TYR A 51 -1.17 -12.43 -13.89
C TYR A 51 -2.32 -13.44 -13.87
N GLU A 52 -2.43 -14.23 -14.94
CA GLU A 52 -3.53 -15.15 -15.13
C GLU A 52 -3.32 -16.46 -14.36
N THR A 53 -4.35 -16.87 -13.60
CA THR A 53 -4.35 -18.12 -12.84
C THR A 53 -4.61 -19.34 -13.71
N TYR A 54 -3.87 -20.41 -13.44
CA TYR A 54 -4.06 -21.71 -14.07
C TYR A 54 -5.00 -22.61 -13.26
N ILE A 55 -5.89 -23.32 -13.95
CA ILE A 55 -6.83 -24.28 -13.35
C ILE A 55 -6.34 -25.70 -13.62
N VAL A 56 -5.74 -26.34 -12.61
CA VAL A 56 -5.09 -27.66 -12.74
C VAL A 56 -6.08 -28.71 -13.22
N THR A 57 -7.25 -28.79 -12.58
CA THR A 57 -8.27 -29.83 -12.88
C THR A 57 -8.93 -29.69 -14.25
N LYS A 58 -8.72 -28.56 -14.95
CA LYS A 58 -9.33 -28.25 -16.25
C LYS A 58 -8.29 -28.07 -17.35
N ASP A 59 -7.01 -28.12 -17.01
CA ASP A 59 -5.89 -27.93 -17.91
C ASP A 59 -6.01 -26.65 -18.78
N GLN A 60 -6.45 -25.55 -18.16
CA GLN A 60 -6.64 -24.28 -18.86
C GLN A 60 -6.52 -23.08 -17.92
N TYR A 61 -6.33 -21.90 -18.51
CA TYR A 61 -6.31 -20.65 -17.76
C TYR A 61 -7.71 -20.13 -17.41
N ILE A 62 -7.77 -19.33 -16.35
CA ILE A 62 -9.03 -18.86 -15.78
C ILE A 62 -9.85 -17.98 -16.73
N ASN A 63 -9.25 -17.13 -17.57
CA ASN A 63 -10.05 -16.33 -18.51
C ASN A 63 -10.65 -17.21 -19.62
N THR A 64 -9.93 -18.23 -20.09
CA THR A 64 -10.49 -19.22 -21.03
C THR A 64 -11.65 -19.97 -20.40
N PHE A 65 -11.52 -20.37 -19.14
CA PHE A 65 -12.61 -20.99 -18.40
C PHE A 65 -13.82 -20.07 -18.26
N PHE A 66 -13.64 -18.81 -17.86
CA PHE A 66 -14.73 -17.84 -17.68
C PHE A 66 -15.49 -17.55 -18.98
N LYS A 67 -14.80 -17.55 -20.13
CA LYS A 67 -15.43 -17.45 -21.46
C LYS A 67 -16.38 -18.60 -21.79
N SER A 68 -16.22 -19.76 -21.17
CA SER A 68 -17.08 -20.94 -21.40
C SER A 68 -18.30 -20.98 -20.47
N LEU A 69 -18.34 -20.15 -19.43
CA LEU A 69 -19.42 -20.17 -18.44
C LEU A 69 -20.68 -19.46 -18.93
N THR A 70 -21.83 -19.95 -18.50
CA THR A 70 -23.13 -19.34 -18.79
C THR A 70 -23.54 -18.31 -17.73
N ALA A 71 -24.51 -17.46 -18.06
CA ALA A 71 -25.11 -16.53 -17.10
C ALA A 71 -25.65 -17.23 -15.84
N LYS A 72 -26.17 -18.45 -15.99
CA LYS A 72 -26.65 -19.27 -14.88
C LYS A 72 -25.53 -19.72 -13.95
N GLU A 73 -24.36 -20.06 -14.48
CA GLU A 73 -23.20 -20.51 -13.70
C GLU A 73 -22.49 -19.34 -12.99
N LEU A 74 -22.44 -18.17 -13.63
CA LEU A 74 -21.86 -16.95 -13.06
C LEU A 74 -22.83 -16.20 -12.13
N GLY A 75 -24.13 -16.49 -12.24
CA GLY A 75 -25.20 -15.71 -11.65
C GLY A 75 -25.62 -14.56 -12.58
N GLU A 76 -26.92 -14.44 -12.84
CA GLU A 76 -27.46 -13.52 -13.85
C GLU A 76 -27.04 -12.07 -13.61
N THR A 77 -27.09 -11.61 -12.36
CA THR A 77 -26.68 -10.24 -12.00
C THR A 77 -25.22 -9.97 -12.31
N ALA A 78 -24.32 -10.88 -11.93
CA ALA A 78 -22.89 -10.71 -12.19
C ALA A 78 -22.58 -10.80 -13.69
N TYR A 79 -23.27 -11.68 -14.41
CA TYR A 79 -23.14 -11.79 -15.86
C TYR A 79 -23.63 -10.54 -16.59
N CYS A 80 -24.74 -9.95 -16.18
CA CYS A 80 -25.23 -8.69 -16.77
C CYS A 80 -24.23 -7.54 -16.60
N GLU A 81 -23.54 -7.47 -15.45
CA GLU A 81 -22.60 -6.39 -15.14
C GLU A 81 -21.21 -6.62 -15.76
N PHE A 82 -20.67 -7.83 -15.67
CA PHE A 82 -19.27 -8.14 -16.00
C PHE A 82 -19.10 -9.13 -17.16
N GLY A 83 -20.20 -9.67 -17.69
CA GLY A 83 -20.19 -10.70 -18.72
C GLY A 83 -19.43 -11.94 -18.29
N ASN A 84 -18.66 -12.48 -19.23
CA ASN A 84 -17.81 -13.66 -19.05
C ASN A 84 -16.39 -13.33 -18.58
N THR A 85 -16.24 -12.29 -17.76
CA THR A 85 -14.93 -11.90 -17.22
C THR A 85 -14.91 -12.04 -15.71
N LEU A 86 -13.76 -12.42 -15.16
CA LEU A 86 -13.57 -12.45 -13.71
C LEU A 86 -13.38 -11.01 -13.21
N PRO A 87 -14.30 -10.44 -12.41
CA PRO A 87 -14.28 -9.00 -12.11
C PRO A 87 -13.39 -8.63 -10.91
N PHE A 88 -12.68 -9.59 -10.33
CA PHE A 88 -11.81 -9.36 -9.17
C PHE A 88 -10.51 -10.18 -9.25
N SER A 89 -9.53 -9.77 -8.46
CA SER A 89 -8.33 -10.56 -8.18
C SER A 89 -8.11 -10.61 -6.69
N VAL A 90 -7.61 -11.74 -6.21
CA VAL A 90 -7.18 -11.93 -4.83
C VAL A 90 -5.67 -11.85 -4.80
N LYS A 91 -5.13 -11.05 -3.88
CA LYS A 91 -3.70 -10.91 -3.67
C LYS A 91 -3.35 -11.22 -2.23
N ILE A 92 -2.37 -12.09 -2.02
CA ILE A 92 -1.75 -12.33 -0.73
C ILE A 92 -0.47 -11.51 -0.72
N MET A 93 -0.42 -10.52 0.18
CA MET A 93 0.70 -9.61 0.33
C MET A 93 1.61 -10.09 1.45
N SER A 94 2.93 -10.11 1.24
CA SER A 94 3.93 -10.47 2.25
C SER A 94 5.06 -9.46 2.26
N HIS A 95 5.01 -8.52 3.19
CA HIS A 95 5.98 -7.43 3.28
C HIS A 95 7.07 -7.71 4.31
N LYS A 96 8.32 -7.53 3.91
CA LYS A 96 9.47 -7.38 4.80
C LYS A 96 9.75 -5.92 5.10
N LEU A 97 9.55 -5.05 4.11
CA LEU A 97 9.72 -3.61 4.17
C LEU A 97 8.38 -2.90 3.90
N PRO A 98 8.22 -1.64 4.32
CA PRO A 98 7.08 -0.83 3.92
C PRO A 98 6.86 -0.87 2.40
N GLY A 99 5.61 -1.09 1.98
CA GLY A 99 5.24 -1.06 0.57
C GLY A 99 5.12 0.39 0.04
N PRO A 100 5.02 0.56 -1.28
CA PRO A 100 4.83 1.88 -1.89
C PRO A 100 3.49 2.50 -1.47
N LEU A 101 3.46 3.83 -1.38
CA LEU A 101 2.20 4.56 -1.24
C LEU A 101 1.40 4.43 -2.54
N LEU A 102 0.17 3.93 -2.44
CA LEU A 102 -0.71 3.73 -3.59
C LEU A 102 -1.89 4.71 -3.54
N CYS A 103 -2.14 5.36 -4.67
CA CYS A 103 -3.27 6.23 -4.92
C CYS A 103 -3.95 5.80 -6.22
N TYR A 104 -5.23 5.45 -6.14
CA TYR A 104 -6.03 5.14 -7.33
C TYR A 104 -6.77 6.38 -7.83
N PRO A 105 -6.75 6.64 -9.16
CA PRO A 105 -7.50 7.75 -9.74
C PRO A 105 -9.02 7.52 -9.64
N SER A 106 -9.80 8.59 -9.82
CA SER A 106 -11.23 8.46 -10.11
C SER A 106 -11.46 7.73 -11.45
N GLU A 107 -12.68 7.29 -11.72
CA GLU A 107 -13.00 6.57 -12.96
C GLU A 107 -12.60 7.37 -14.21
N GLU A 108 -13.04 8.62 -14.26
CA GLU A 108 -12.78 9.55 -15.35
C GLU A 108 -11.27 9.75 -15.56
N LYS A 109 -10.53 9.93 -14.46
CA LYS A 109 -9.07 10.11 -14.53
C LYS A 109 -8.35 8.81 -14.90
N GLY A 110 -8.81 7.66 -14.41
CA GLY A 110 -8.27 6.35 -14.77
C GLY A 110 -8.41 6.08 -16.26
N ASN A 111 -9.59 6.35 -16.83
CA ASN A 111 -9.84 6.25 -18.27
C ASN A 111 -8.96 7.23 -19.05
N LEU A 112 -8.90 8.49 -18.62
CA LEU A 112 -8.07 9.51 -19.26
C LEU A 112 -6.58 9.12 -19.26
N PHE A 113 -6.07 8.65 -18.13
CA PHE A 113 -4.67 8.27 -17.97
C PHE A 113 -4.31 7.01 -18.77
N HIS A 114 -5.17 6.00 -18.77
CA HIS A 114 -5.02 4.81 -19.61
C HIS A 114 -4.96 5.18 -21.10
N ASN A 115 -5.89 6.01 -21.57
CA ASN A 115 -5.93 6.45 -22.97
C ASN A 115 -4.71 7.26 -23.37
N LYS A 116 -4.15 8.06 -22.45
CA LYS A 116 -2.92 8.84 -22.70
C LYS A 116 -1.66 7.98 -22.68
N ASN A 117 -1.56 7.01 -21.77
CA ASN A 117 -0.39 6.16 -21.65
C ASN A 117 -0.72 4.79 -21.03
N ALA A 118 -1.23 3.88 -21.85
CA ALA A 118 -1.59 2.52 -21.45
C ALA A 118 -0.40 1.66 -20.99
N LYS A 119 0.85 2.10 -21.22
CA LYS A 119 2.06 1.42 -20.71
C LYS A 119 2.29 1.67 -19.22
N ILE A 120 1.93 2.86 -18.73
CA ILE A 120 2.09 3.24 -17.31
C ILE A 120 0.79 2.95 -16.55
N PHE A 121 -0.34 3.38 -17.11
CA PHE A 121 -1.66 3.16 -16.51
C PHE A 121 -2.24 1.90 -17.12
N LEU A 122 -1.92 0.75 -16.55
CA LEU A 122 -2.20 -0.55 -17.17
C LEU A 122 -3.70 -0.88 -17.32
N THR A 123 -4.56 -0.22 -16.54
CA THR A 123 -6.01 -0.46 -16.57
C THR A 123 -6.81 0.83 -16.54
N SER A 124 -7.91 0.83 -17.29
CA SER A 124 -8.97 1.83 -17.24
C SER A 124 -9.88 1.65 -16.00
N GLY A 125 -10.70 2.64 -15.70
CA GLY A 125 -11.75 2.58 -14.68
C GLY A 125 -11.31 2.78 -13.23
N VAL A 126 -12.25 2.57 -12.30
CA VAL A 126 -12.00 2.60 -10.86
C VAL A 126 -11.48 1.24 -10.39
N ARG A 127 -10.49 1.26 -9.49
CA ARG A 127 -10.13 0.08 -8.71
C ARG A 127 -10.58 0.24 -7.27
N HIS A 128 -11.47 -0.65 -6.85
CA HIS A 128 -11.81 -0.84 -5.45
C HIS A 128 -10.90 -1.92 -4.87
N ALA A 129 -10.42 -1.70 -3.65
CA ALA A 129 -9.60 -2.67 -2.93
C ALA A 129 -10.17 -2.85 -1.52
N ILE A 130 -10.24 -4.10 -1.09
CA ILE A 130 -10.54 -4.50 0.28
C ILE A 130 -9.29 -5.18 0.81
N VAL A 131 -8.83 -4.77 1.98
CA VAL A 131 -7.68 -5.38 2.65
C VAL A 131 -8.18 -6.07 3.90
N VAL A 132 -7.80 -7.33 4.04
CA VAL A 132 -8.11 -8.17 5.20
C VAL A 132 -6.80 -8.56 5.88
N ALA A 133 -6.73 -8.33 7.19
CA ALA A 133 -5.58 -8.72 7.98
C ALA A 133 -5.58 -10.23 8.23
N ILE A 134 -4.54 -10.89 7.71
CA ILE A 134 -4.22 -12.29 8.04
C ILE A 134 -3.28 -12.35 9.25
N HIS A 135 -2.39 -11.35 9.37
CA HIS A 135 -1.55 -11.09 10.54
C HIS A 135 -1.79 -9.65 11.00
N ASP A 136 -1.41 -9.33 12.24
CA ASP A 136 -1.50 -7.95 12.72
C ASP A 136 -0.56 -7.05 11.92
N PHE A 137 -1.09 -5.94 11.43
CA PHE A 137 -0.30 -4.96 10.72
C PHE A 137 -0.76 -3.51 10.88
N SER A 138 0.11 -2.59 10.47
CA SER A 138 -0.21 -1.16 10.42
C SER A 138 -0.12 -0.61 9.01
N LEU A 139 -1.08 0.23 8.63
CA LEU A 139 -1.13 0.90 7.34
C LEU A 139 -1.29 2.42 7.47
N LEU A 140 -0.82 3.13 6.46
CA LEU A 140 -1.15 4.54 6.27
C LEU A 140 -2.39 4.64 5.39
N LEU A 141 -3.44 5.29 5.90
CA LEU A 141 -4.74 5.38 5.23
C LEU A 141 -5.37 6.77 5.41
N GLY A 142 -5.50 7.49 4.30
CA GLY A 142 -6.12 8.82 4.29
C GLY A 142 -5.29 9.88 5.03
N PHE A 143 -5.55 11.16 4.74
CA PHE A 143 -4.92 12.25 5.46
C PHE A 143 -5.47 12.35 6.89
N ARG A 144 -4.63 12.81 7.81
CA ARG A 144 -5.08 13.33 9.10
C ARG A 144 -5.88 14.61 8.90
N SER A 145 -6.57 15.08 9.94
CA SER A 145 -7.28 16.35 9.87
C SER A 145 -6.31 17.51 9.64
N LEU A 146 -6.78 18.59 8.99
CA LEU A 146 -5.94 19.75 8.73
C LEU A 146 -5.45 20.38 10.04
N GLU A 147 -6.27 20.36 11.09
CA GLU A 147 -5.91 20.87 12.42
C GLU A 147 -4.72 20.10 13.00
N PHE A 148 -4.72 18.77 12.89
CA PHE A 148 -3.59 17.96 13.35
C PHE A 148 -2.31 18.30 12.56
N ILE A 149 -2.42 18.42 11.24
CA ILE A 149 -1.27 18.73 10.36
C ILE A 149 -0.73 20.13 10.65
N ILE A 150 -1.59 21.11 10.89
CA ILE A 150 -1.22 22.46 11.31
C ILE A 150 -0.42 22.40 12.63
N GLU A 151 -0.89 21.63 13.62
CA GLU A 151 -0.16 21.48 14.88
C GLU A 151 1.19 20.78 14.68
N VAL A 152 1.28 19.79 13.80
CA VAL A 152 2.57 19.20 13.43
C VAL A 152 3.53 20.26 12.87
N LEU A 153 3.09 21.05 11.89
CA LEU A 153 3.96 22.03 11.22
C LEU A 153 4.39 23.18 12.15
N LYS A 154 3.58 23.51 13.17
CA LYS A 154 3.98 24.47 14.22
C LYS A 154 5.03 23.90 15.17
N ASN A 155 4.88 22.63 15.55
CA ASN A 155 5.68 22.01 16.61
C ASN A 155 6.94 21.29 16.08
N VAL A 156 7.05 21.07 14.76
CA VAL A 156 8.17 20.39 14.11
C VAL A 156 8.78 21.32 13.04
N PRO A 157 9.60 22.32 13.45
CA PRO A 157 10.16 23.31 12.53
C PRO A 157 11.12 22.72 11.49
N GLU A 158 11.62 21.51 11.67
CA GLU A 158 12.47 20.78 10.72
C GLU A 158 11.79 20.58 9.37
N PHE A 159 10.45 20.59 9.32
CA PHE A 159 9.73 20.58 8.05
C PHE A 159 10.08 21.76 7.13
N ARG A 160 10.57 22.88 7.66
CA ARG A 160 11.07 24.01 6.86
C ARG A 160 12.36 23.70 6.09
N ILE A 161 13.05 22.59 6.38
CA ILE A 161 14.21 22.13 5.60
C ILE A 161 13.73 21.50 4.28
N LEU A 162 12.55 20.87 4.30
CA LEU A 162 11.99 20.13 3.16
C LEU A 162 10.89 20.90 2.43
N ILE A 163 10.21 21.81 3.12
CA ILE A 163 9.06 22.53 2.61
C ILE A 163 9.38 24.02 2.67
N ASP A 164 9.12 24.72 1.57
CA ASP A 164 9.21 26.18 1.50
C ASP A 164 8.41 26.82 2.65
N GLY A 165 9.11 27.59 3.47
CA GLY A 165 8.53 28.27 4.63
C GLY A 165 7.33 29.14 4.27
N THR A 166 7.32 29.77 3.09
CA THR A 166 6.22 30.61 2.63
C THR A 166 4.94 29.81 2.37
N LEU A 167 5.07 28.55 1.91
CA LEU A 167 3.94 27.64 1.74
C LEU A 167 3.38 27.20 3.09
N ILE A 168 4.26 26.92 4.06
CA ILE A 168 3.87 26.60 5.44
C ILE A 168 3.12 27.78 6.05
N ASP A 169 3.71 28.97 6.03
CA ASP A 169 3.16 30.17 6.66
C ASP A 169 1.78 30.50 6.10
N ARG A 170 1.64 30.47 4.76
CA ARG A 170 0.35 30.64 4.10
C ARG A 170 -0.67 29.58 4.52
N PHE A 171 -0.29 28.31 4.57
CA PHE A 171 -1.22 27.25 5.00
C PHE A 171 -1.63 27.39 6.48
N LEU A 172 -0.72 27.82 7.36
CA LEU A 172 -1.04 28.08 8.77
C LEU A 172 -2.03 29.23 8.94
N GLU A 173 -1.95 30.25 8.08
CA GLU A 173 -2.87 31.39 8.03
C GLU A 173 -4.24 31.01 7.45
N THR A 174 -4.25 30.43 6.24
CA THR A 174 -5.50 30.17 5.49
C THR A 174 -6.24 28.94 5.98
N LYS A 175 -5.50 27.93 6.46
CA LYS A 175 -5.99 26.59 6.80
C LYS A 175 -6.74 25.92 5.64
N ASP A 176 -6.47 26.36 4.42
CA ASP A 176 -7.15 25.90 3.21
C ASP A 176 -6.55 24.60 2.70
N LYS A 177 -7.42 23.75 2.16
CA LYS A 177 -7.04 22.46 1.59
C LYS A 177 -6.10 22.61 0.39
N ASN A 178 -6.27 23.62 -0.47
CA ASN A 178 -5.42 23.78 -1.65
C ASN A 178 -4.01 24.24 -1.27
N ASP A 179 -3.90 25.04 -0.21
CA ASP A 179 -2.59 25.42 0.33
C ASP A 179 -1.90 24.21 1.00
N PHE A 180 -2.65 23.35 1.70
CA PHE A 180 -2.13 22.05 2.17
C PHE A 180 -1.60 21.19 1.01
N LEU A 181 -2.33 21.10 -0.11
CA LEU A 181 -1.88 20.31 -1.26
C LEU A 181 -0.54 20.81 -1.83
N LYS A 182 -0.28 22.13 -1.80
CA LYS A 182 1.02 22.69 -2.21
C LYS A 182 2.13 22.32 -1.23
N VAL A 183 1.86 22.42 0.07
CA VAL A 183 2.78 21.98 1.14
C VAL A 183 3.14 20.50 0.97
N PHE A 184 2.12 19.65 0.82
CA PHE A 184 2.32 18.21 0.67
C PHE A 184 3.05 17.85 -0.62
N LYS A 185 2.74 18.51 -1.74
CA LYS A 185 3.49 18.32 -2.98
C LYS A 185 4.96 18.70 -2.82
N ASN A 186 5.24 19.84 -2.20
CA ASN A 186 6.61 20.30 -2.02
C ASN A 186 7.43 19.35 -1.12
N LEU A 187 6.80 18.74 -0.11
CA LEU A 187 7.40 17.66 0.67
C LEU A 187 7.83 16.48 -0.22
N LEU A 188 6.96 16.03 -1.14
CA LEU A 188 7.21 14.88 -2.02
C LEU A 188 8.31 15.15 -3.07
N ASP A 189 8.54 16.41 -3.43
CA ASP A 189 9.48 16.83 -4.49
C ASP A 189 10.93 17.07 -3.98
N ASN A 190 11.31 16.49 -2.84
CA ASN A 190 12.65 16.66 -2.25
C ASN A 190 13.68 15.61 -2.76
N LEU A 191 14.96 15.98 -2.71
CA LEU A 191 16.04 15.04 -3.01
C LEU A 191 16.23 14.01 -1.88
N PRO A 192 16.60 12.75 -2.19
CA PRO A 192 16.83 11.71 -1.20
C PRO A 192 17.82 12.10 -0.09
N SER A 193 18.85 12.88 -0.42
CA SER A 193 19.85 13.35 0.55
C SER A 193 19.28 14.36 1.56
N GLN A 194 18.34 15.22 1.13
CA GLN A 194 17.67 16.18 2.02
C GLN A 194 16.70 15.47 2.95
N ILE A 195 15.97 14.49 2.41
CA ILE A 195 15.07 13.61 3.16
C ILE A 195 15.85 12.88 4.26
N GLU A 196 16.96 12.23 3.90
CA GLU A 196 17.79 11.49 4.84
C GLU A 196 18.40 12.37 5.93
N TYR A 197 18.94 13.53 5.55
CA TYR A 197 19.48 14.49 6.52
C TYR A 197 18.41 14.94 7.52
N THR A 198 17.25 15.36 7.02
CA THR A 198 16.15 15.86 7.86
C THR A 198 15.57 14.75 8.73
N GLY A 199 15.44 13.54 8.18
CA GLY A 199 14.94 12.36 8.88
C GLY A 199 15.83 11.99 10.07
N LYS A 200 17.15 11.94 9.86
CA LYS A 200 18.13 11.69 10.92
C LYS A 200 18.14 12.81 11.97
N LEU A 201 18.09 14.06 11.54
CA LEU A 201 18.02 15.22 12.45
C LEU A 201 16.80 15.12 13.39
N LEU A 202 15.62 14.87 12.82
CA LEU A 202 14.39 14.75 13.59
C LEU A 202 14.40 13.51 14.49
N ASN A 203 14.89 12.37 13.99
CA ASN A 203 14.99 11.14 14.78
C ASN A 203 15.88 11.31 16.01
N ASN A 204 17.05 11.94 15.85
CA ASN A 204 17.96 12.23 16.96
C ASN A 204 17.32 13.15 18.01
N LYS A 205 16.56 14.17 17.60
CA LYS A 205 15.83 15.04 18.54
C LYS A 205 14.76 14.28 19.30
N LEU A 206 14.00 13.43 18.63
CA LEU A 206 12.96 12.61 19.25
C LEU A 206 13.53 11.61 20.25
N LEU A 207 14.63 10.93 19.93
CA LEU A 207 15.31 10.02 20.87
C LEU A 207 15.74 10.72 22.16
N ASN A 208 16.13 12.00 22.06
CA ASN A 208 16.54 12.80 23.21
C ASN A 208 15.38 13.44 23.98
N SER A 209 14.15 13.36 23.46
CA SER A 209 12.98 14.07 24.00
C SER A 209 11.75 13.17 24.26
N ALA A 210 11.78 11.92 23.81
CA ALA A 210 10.61 11.05 23.84
C ALA A 210 10.34 10.50 25.26
N PRO A 211 9.07 10.50 25.72
CA PRO A 211 8.70 9.82 26.94
C PRO A 211 9.03 8.32 26.85
N SER A 212 9.68 7.78 27.88
CA SER A 212 9.84 6.33 28.02
C SER A 212 8.47 5.64 28.03
N GLY A 213 8.27 4.62 27.20
CA GLY A 213 7.07 3.77 27.24
C GLY A 213 6.01 4.01 26.16
N ILE A 214 6.29 4.79 25.10
CA ILE A 214 5.38 4.86 23.93
C ILE A 214 5.23 3.47 23.27
N GLY A 215 3.99 3.07 22.94
CA GLY A 215 3.71 1.77 22.32
C GLY A 215 4.33 1.61 20.93
N GLU A 216 4.66 0.37 20.51
CA GLU A 216 5.33 0.03 19.23
C GLU A 216 4.72 0.70 17.99
N PHE A 217 3.41 0.96 18.04
CA PHE A 217 2.62 1.52 16.94
C PHE A 217 2.40 3.03 17.03
N HIS A 218 3.05 3.71 17.98
CA HIS A 218 3.00 5.16 18.08
C HIS A 218 3.64 5.79 16.84
N PRO A 219 3.11 6.90 16.27
CA PRO A 219 3.66 7.53 15.07
C PRO A 219 5.16 7.83 15.15
N LEU A 220 5.68 8.13 16.34
CA LEU A 220 7.13 8.33 16.58
C LEU A 220 7.95 7.04 16.42
N LYS A 221 7.45 5.89 16.93
CA LYS A 221 8.13 4.60 16.75
C LYS A 221 8.02 4.10 15.31
N LEU A 222 6.90 4.39 14.64
CA LEU A 222 6.78 4.13 13.22
C LEU A 222 7.77 4.99 12.43
N PHE A 223 7.85 6.29 12.72
CA PHE A 223 8.83 7.20 12.10
C PHE A 223 10.27 6.69 12.28
N GLU A 224 10.67 6.38 13.52
CA GLU A 224 11.99 5.82 13.84
C GLU A 224 12.29 4.56 13.01
N LYS A 225 11.33 3.62 12.96
CA LYS A 225 11.47 2.41 12.15
C LYS A 225 11.62 2.72 10.65
N LEU A 226 10.82 3.64 10.10
CA LEU A 226 10.89 4.01 8.70
C LEU A 226 12.23 4.67 8.35
N VAL A 227 12.76 5.54 9.23
CA VAL A 227 14.09 6.14 9.09
C VAL A 227 15.18 5.08 9.05
N ASN A 228 15.08 4.03 9.88
CA ASN A 228 16.06 2.94 9.88
C ASN A 228 15.93 2.02 8.66
N ASP A 229 14.71 1.73 8.22
CA ASP A 229 14.45 0.80 7.11
C ASP A 229 14.75 1.44 5.75
N ASN A 230 14.45 2.73 5.56
CA ASN A 230 14.59 3.42 4.27
C ASN A 230 14.82 4.94 4.45
N PRO A 231 16.00 5.36 4.96
CA PRO A 231 16.24 6.74 5.42
C PRO A 231 16.09 7.81 4.34
N SER A 232 16.28 7.47 3.07
CA SER A 232 16.30 8.44 1.96
C SER A 232 14.95 8.54 1.23
N ASP A 233 13.91 7.85 1.71
CA ASP A 233 12.56 7.84 1.12
C ASP A 233 11.64 8.83 1.84
N VAL A 234 10.92 9.67 1.07
CA VAL A 234 10.02 10.67 1.66
C VAL A 234 8.89 10.05 2.49
N GLY A 235 8.59 8.77 2.24
CA GLY A 235 7.70 7.91 2.99
C GLY A 235 7.91 7.94 4.50
N ILE A 236 9.15 8.18 4.96
CA ILE A 236 9.45 8.29 6.39
C ILE A 236 8.62 9.38 7.08
N PHE A 237 8.29 10.48 6.40
CA PHE A 237 7.52 11.59 6.98
C PHE A 237 6.00 11.40 6.90
N LEU A 238 5.51 10.46 6.11
CA LEU A 238 4.07 10.27 5.89
C LEU A 238 3.25 9.95 7.16
N PRO A 239 3.76 9.30 8.22
CA PRO A 239 3.01 9.13 9.47
C PRO A 239 2.54 10.43 10.14
N TYR A 240 3.20 11.57 9.83
CA TYR A 240 2.79 12.90 10.29
C TYR A 240 1.58 13.46 9.52
N PHE A 241 1.38 13.03 8.28
CA PHE A 241 0.34 13.56 7.38
C PHE A 241 -0.82 12.57 7.17
N LEU A 242 -0.56 11.27 7.31
CA LEU A 242 -1.53 10.20 7.08
C LEU A 242 -1.94 9.51 8.39
N ASN A 243 -3.16 8.97 8.44
CA ASN A 243 -3.60 8.20 9.60
C ASN A 243 -2.83 6.88 9.64
N VAL A 244 -2.28 6.57 10.82
CA VAL A 244 -1.70 5.26 11.11
C VAL A 244 -2.82 4.37 11.63
N VAL A 245 -3.26 3.42 10.83
CA VAL A 245 -4.34 2.48 11.17
C VAL A 245 -3.73 1.14 11.53
N LYS A 246 -4.23 0.53 12.61
CA LYS A 246 -3.87 -0.84 12.97
C LYS A 246 -4.98 -1.79 12.56
N ALA A 247 -4.63 -2.78 11.76
CA ALA A 247 -5.49 -3.88 11.38
C ALA A 247 -5.03 -5.13 12.14
N TRP A 248 -5.97 -5.78 12.80
CA TRP A 248 -5.71 -6.97 13.59
C TRP A 248 -6.18 -8.18 12.81
N ALA A 249 -5.40 -9.26 12.84
CA ALA A 249 -5.85 -10.52 12.30
C ALA A 249 -7.17 -10.91 12.97
N PHE A 250 -8.09 -11.49 12.20
CA PHE A 250 -9.26 -12.12 12.79
C PHE A 250 -8.80 -13.34 13.60
N ARG A 251 -8.69 -13.18 14.91
CA ARG A 251 -8.26 -14.21 15.85
C ARG A 251 -9.51 -14.75 16.55
N GLY A 252 -9.82 -16.02 16.33
CA GLY A 252 -10.50 -16.78 17.38
C GLY A 252 -9.47 -17.01 18.50
N ASP A 253 -9.65 -16.33 19.63
CA ASP A 253 -9.03 -16.54 20.96
C ASP A 253 -7.55 -16.96 21.11
N ASP A 254 -6.66 -16.82 20.12
CA ASP A 254 -5.23 -17.17 20.29
C ASP A 254 -4.25 -16.03 19.93
N HIS A 255 -3.44 -15.66 20.92
CA HIS A 255 -2.58 -14.48 21.00
C HIS A 255 -1.09 -14.74 20.75
N SER A 256 -0.72 -15.70 19.88
CA SER A 256 0.69 -15.88 19.48
C SER A 256 1.08 -14.93 18.32
N ARG A 257 2.32 -14.42 18.37
CA ARG A 257 2.79 -13.19 17.69
C ARG A 257 3.63 -13.47 16.44
N ARG A 258 3.33 -12.78 15.33
CA ARG A 258 4.29 -12.27 14.33
C ARG A 258 3.72 -10.97 13.75
N ASN A 259 4.51 -9.90 13.80
CA ASN A 259 4.11 -8.53 13.47
C ASN A 259 4.71 -8.11 12.12
N SER A 260 3.92 -7.51 11.24
CA SER A 260 4.40 -6.85 10.00
C SER A 260 3.79 -5.45 9.88
N ILE A 261 4.50 -4.50 9.29
CA ILE A 261 3.95 -3.16 9.00
C ILE A 261 3.67 -3.11 7.49
N HIS A 262 2.46 -2.77 7.08
CA HIS A 262 2.04 -2.72 5.67
C HIS A 262 1.49 -1.34 5.31
N VAL A 263 2.29 -0.50 4.66
CA VAL A 263 1.78 0.74 4.08
C VAL A 263 1.10 0.42 2.74
N SER A 264 -0.23 0.35 2.71
CA SER A 264 -1.01 0.65 1.49
C SER A 264 -2.51 0.79 1.80
N LEU A 265 -3.04 2.00 1.59
CA LEU A 265 -4.14 2.31 0.67
C LEU A 265 -4.49 3.80 0.88
N TRP A 266 -4.52 4.60 -0.18
CA TRP A 266 -5.20 5.90 -0.16
C TRP A 266 -6.35 5.87 -1.14
N ARG A 267 -7.57 6.13 -0.64
CA ARG A 267 -8.77 6.39 -1.46
C ARG A 267 -8.98 7.90 -1.50
N SER A 268 -8.88 8.50 -2.68
CA SER A 268 -9.54 9.78 -2.94
C SER A 268 -11.04 9.51 -3.06
N THR A 269 -11.79 9.67 -1.98
CA THR A 269 -13.22 9.99 -2.11
C THR A 269 -13.30 11.45 -2.56
N GLY A 270 -13.22 11.68 -3.87
CA GLY A 270 -13.53 12.97 -4.51
C GLY A 270 -12.59 14.15 -4.21
N MET A 271 -11.30 13.95 -3.92
CA MET A 271 -10.46 15.01 -3.35
C MET A 271 -9.40 15.64 -4.25
N LEU A 272 -9.27 15.18 -5.50
CA LEU A 272 -8.52 15.87 -6.55
C LEU A 272 -9.49 16.23 -7.68
N GLN A 273 -10.30 17.26 -7.47
CA GLN A 273 -10.80 18.08 -8.57
C GLN A 273 -9.88 19.28 -8.67
#